data_AF-Q1Z9L3-F1
#
_entry.id   AF-Q1Z9L3-F1
#
_cell.length_a   1.000
_cell.length_b   1.000
_cell.length_c   1.000
_cell.angle_alpha   90.00
_cell.angle_beta   90.00
_cell.angle_gamma   90.00
#
_symmetry.space_group_name_H-M   'P 1'
#
loop_
_entity.id
_entity.type
_entity.pdbx_description
1 polymer ?
#
loop_
_entity_poly.entity_id
_entity_poly.type
_entity_poly.pdbx_seq_one_letter_code
_entity_poly.pdbx_strand_id
1 'polypeptide(L)'
;MANEHATAIAHLINLKLHGSALARIRPCIESVIRGLWVYHCIEDQETAEKYAKKDGAWGSLESMVKNLDIKLESDSHFSQRYLGRNYGLLSSFTHGLSQQTERRFSGKTMSLKLSKIQMSEIIKEVCYLSYLANITIAFVANNEDAVKNLTQLWSKSDI
;
A
#
# COMPACT_ATOMS: atom_id res chain seq x y z
N MET A 1 -5.78 8.47 4.75
CA MET A 1 -5.42 7.07 5.02
C MET A 1 -4.07 6.67 4.39
N ALA A 2 -3.91 6.59 3.06
CA ALA A 2 -2.62 6.19 2.45
C ALA A 2 -1.44 7.12 2.85
N ASN A 3 -1.64 8.44 2.75
CA ASN A 3 -0.62 9.44 3.15
C ASN A 3 -0.25 9.34 4.64
N GLU A 4 -1.24 9.11 5.50
CA GLU A 4 -1.04 8.98 6.95
C GLU A 4 -0.23 7.71 7.26
N HIS A 5 -0.54 6.60 6.57
CA HIS A 5 0.24 5.37 6.68
C HIS A 5 1.68 5.55 6.18
N ALA A 6 1.88 6.16 5.01
CA ALA A 6 3.21 6.42 4.46
C ALA A 6 4.05 7.32 5.39
N THR A 7 3.45 8.39 5.91
CA THR A 7 4.08 9.30 6.88
C THR A 7 4.46 8.56 8.16
N ALA A 8 3.55 7.76 8.71
CA ALA A 8 3.82 6.95 9.90
C ALA A 8 4.95 5.94 9.66
N ILE A 9 4.99 5.28 8.50
CA ILE A 9 6.06 4.34 8.12
C ILE A 9 7.42 5.06 8.10
N ALA A 10 7.50 6.24 7.48
CA ALA A 10 8.72 7.03 7.45
C ALA A 10 9.21 7.41 8.86
N HIS A 11 8.31 7.86 9.73
CA HIS A 11 8.64 8.16 11.13
C HIS A 11 9.10 6.92 11.91
N LEU A 12 8.42 5.78 11.74
CA LEU A 12 8.79 4.53 12.40
C LEU A 12 10.18 4.04 11.95
N ILE A 13 10.53 4.21 10.67
CA ILE A 13 11.88 3.93 10.16
C ILE A 13 12.90 4.85 10.84
N ASN A 14 12.63 6.17 10.91
CA ASN A 14 13.54 7.13 11.54
C ASN A 14 13.76 6.82 13.04
N LEU A 15 12.72 6.36 13.74
CA LEU A 15 12.78 5.91 15.13
C LEU A 15 13.39 4.51 15.30
N LYS A 16 13.85 3.87 14.21
CA LYS A 16 14.41 2.50 14.19
C LYS A 16 13.41 1.41 14.63
N LEU A 17 12.11 1.70 14.56
CA LEU A 17 11.01 0.78 14.86
C LEU A 17 10.62 -0.03 13.60
N HIS A 18 11.60 -0.69 12.98
CA HIS A 18 11.45 -1.27 11.64
C HIS A 18 10.33 -2.30 11.50
N GLY A 19 10.15 -3.19 12.49
CA GLY A 19 9.10 -4.18 12.37
C GLY A 19 7.69 -3.59 12.49
N SER A 20 7.55 -2.49 13.23
CA SER A 20 6.30 -1.71 13.26
C SER A 20 6.08 -0.99 11.93
N ALA A 21 7.15 -0.49 11.30
CA ALA A 21 7.07 0.10 9.97
C ALA A 21 6.61 -0.94 8.92
N LEU A 22 7.22 -2.14 8.91
CA LEU A 22 6.84 -3.23 8.00
C LEU A 22 5.40 -3.70 8.21
N ALA A 23 4.94 -3.80 9.45
CA ALA A 23 3.57 -4.18 9.77
C ALA A 23 2.53 -3.17 9.23
N ARG A 24 2.92 -1.92 9.00
CA ARG A 24 2.05 -0.86 8.45
C ARG A 24 1.99 -0.83 6.92
N ILE A 25 2.93 -1.48 6.22
CA ILE A 25 2.95 -1.51 4.75
C ILE A 25 1.68 -2.15 4.19
N ARG A 26 1.22 -3.28 4.76
CA ARG A 26 0.02 -3.97 4.29
C ARG A 26 -1.24 -3.08 4.39
N PRO A 27 -1.58 -2.48 5.54
CA PRO A 27 -2.67 -1.50 5.61
C PRO A 27 -2.54 -0.36 4.61
N CYS A 28 -1.32 0.11 4.35
CA CYS A 28 -1.08 1.15 3.33
C CYS A 28 -1.50 0.66 1.94
N ILE A 29 -1.03 -0.51 1.51
CA ILE A 29 -1.40 -1.13 0.23
C ILE A 29 -2.91 -1.38 0.15
N GLU A 30 -3.50 -2.01 1.17
CA GLU A 30 -4.93 -2.32 1.20
C GLU A 30 -5.78 -1.05 1.10
N SER A 31 -5.36 0.07 1.71
CA SER A 31 -6.09 1.33 1.61
C SER A 31 -6.13 1.89 0.18
N VAL A 32 -5.02 1.77 -0.57
CA VAL A 32 -4.94 2.23 -1.96
C VAL A 32 -5.70 1.29 -2.88
N ILE A 33 -5.49 -0.01 -2.76
CA ILE A 33 -6.16 -1.01 -3.59
C ILE A 33 -7.67 -0.96 -3.40
N ARG A 34 -8.17 -0.82 -2.17
CA ARG A 34 -9.61 -0.68 -1.92
C ARG A 34 -10.19 0.57 -2.58
N GLY A 35 -9.50 1.71 -2.48
CA GLY A 35 -9.94 2.95 -3.12
C GLY A 35 -10.02 2.81 -4.63
N LEU A 36 -8.95 2.30 -5.26
CA LEU A 36 -8.91 2.04 -6.70
C LEU A 36 -9.98 1.04 -7.13
N TRP A 37 -10.13 -0.06 -6.39
CA TRP A 37 -11.09 -1.11 -6.73
C TRP A 37 -12.53 -0.62 -6.64
N VAL A 38 -12.89 0.15 -5.60
CA VAL A 38 -14.21 0.78 -5.53
C VAL A 38 -14.42 1.72 -6.70
N TYR A 39 -13.42 2.53 -7.04
CA TYR A 39 -13.56 3.52 -8.11
C TYR A 39 -13.65 2.90 -9.52
N HIS A 40 -12.83 1.89 -9.81
CA HIS A 40 -12.73 1.33 -11.15
C HIS A 40 -13.61 0.10 -11.36
N CYS A 41 -13.77 -0.76 -10.36
CA CYS A 41 -14.41 -2.07 -10.54
C CYS A 41 -15.87 -2.12 -10.08
N ILE A 42 -16.34 -1.13 -9.31
CA ILE A 42 -17.74 -1.07 -8.87
C ILE A 42 -18.48 -0.04 -9.72
N GLU A 43 -19.42 -0.51 -10.53
CA GLU A 43 -20.16 0.34 -11.48
C GLU A 43 -21.41 0.96 -10.86
N ASP A 44 -21.97 0.31 -9.84
CA ASP A 44 -23.18 0.74 -9.15
C ASP A 44 -22.86 1.54 -7.88
N GLN A 45 -23.45 2.73 -7.77
CA GLN A 45 -23.25 3.62 -6.63
C GLN A 45 -23.77 3.02 -5.32
N GLU A 46 -24.90 2.31 -5.33
CA GLU A 46 -25.44 1.69 -4.12
C GLU A 46 -24.47 0.65 -3.54
N THR A 47 -23.87 -0.15 -4.41
CA THR A 47 -22.84 -1.13 -4.08
C THR A 47 -21.57 -0.45 -3.59
N ALA A 48 -21.11 0.63 -4.23
CA ALA A 48 -19.94 1.39 -3.78
C ALA A 48 -20.15 1.97 -2.37
N GLU A 49 -21.32 2.55 -2.10
CA GLU A 49 -21.70 3.06 -0.78
C GLU A 49 -21.80 1.96 0.27
N LYS A 50 -22.25 0.76 -0.11
CA LYS A 50 -22.28 -0.41 0.79
C LYS A 50 -20.88 -0.80 1.27
N TYR A 51 -19.87 -0.72 0.41
CA TYR A 51 -18.47 -0.96 0.81
C TYR A 51 -17.92 0.17 1.68
N ALA A 52 -18.39 1.40 1.50
CA ALA A 52 -17.99 2.55 2.31
C ALA A 52 -18.60 2.56 3.74
N LYS A 53 -19.68 1.79 3.97
CA LYS A 53 -20.30 1.64 5.30
C LYS A 53 -19.46 0.76 6.22
N LYS A 54 -19.59 1.00 7.54
CA LYS A 54 -18.96 0.21 8.60
C LYS A 54 -19.39 -1.25 8.42
N ASP A 55 -18.41 -2.15 8.28
CA ASP A 55 -18.58 -3.59 8.03
C ASP A 55 -18.95 -4.01 6.59
N GLY A 56 -18.64 -3.17 5.59
CA GLY A 56 -18.65 -3.60 4.20
C GLY A 56 -17.88 -4.93 4.02
N ALA A 57 -18.51 -5.92 3.39
CA ALA A 57 -17.93 -7.24 3.17
C ALA A 57 -16.89 -7.19 2.04
N TRP A 58 -15.73 -6.58 2.33
CA TRP A 58 -14.61 -6.44 1.39
C TRP A 58 -14.20 -7.81 0.86
N GLY A 59 -13.98 -7.90 -0.46
CA GLY A 59 -13.31 -9.05 -1.06
C GLY A 59 -11.89 -9.22 -0.51
N SER A 60 -11.28 -10.36 -0.82
CA SER A 60 -9.86 -10.56 -0.51
C SER A 60 -9.00 -9.55 -1.28
N LEU A 61 -7.84 -9.18 -0.74
CA LEU A 61 -6.89 -8.31 -1.45
C LEU A 61 -6.53 -8.91 -2.82
N GLU A 62 -6.35 -10.23 -2.88
CA GLU A 62 -6.09 -10.97 -4.12
C GLU A 62 -7.18 -10.77 -5.16
N SER A 63 -8.45 -10.88 -4.78
CA SER A 63 -9.57 -10.66 -5.70
C SER A 63 -9.60 -9.21 -6.20
N MET A 64 -9.41 -8.23 -5.31
CA MET A 64 -9.42 -6.82 -5.71
C MET A 64 -8.27 -6.48 -6.66
N VAL A 65 -7.07 -6.98 -6.38
CA VAL A 65 -5.89 -6.79 -7.24
C VAL A 65 -6.11 -7.40 -8.63
N LYS A 66 -6.61 -8.63 -8.73
CA LYS A 66 -6.90 -9.26 -10.02
C LYS A 66 -7.98 -8.50 -10.81
N ASN A 67 -9.01 -8.02 -10.14
CA ASN A 67 -10.06 -7.23 -10.79
C ASN A 67 -9.50 -5.91 -11.34
N LEU A 68 -8.58 -5.26 -10.62
CA LEU A 68 -7.92 -4.05 -11.09
C LEU A 68 -7.06 -4.31 -12.33
N ASP A 69 -6.27 -5.40 -12.32
CA ASP A 69 -5.45 -5.75 -13.49
C ASP A 69 -6.29 -5.99 -14.75
N ILE A 70 -7.47 -6.60 -14.60
CA ILE A 70 -8.42 -6.81 -15.70
C ILE A 70 -9.06 -5.49 -16.12
N LYS A 71 -9.59 -4.70 -15.18
CA LYS A 71 -10.36 -3.49 -15.50
C LYS A 71 -9.51 -2.36 -16.07
N LEU A 72 -8.24 -2.29 -15.68
CA LEU A 72 -7.28 -1.27 -16.13
C LEU A 72 -6.36 -1.76 -17.26
N GLU A 73 -6.54 -2.99 -17.74
CA GLU A 73 -5.69 -3.61 -18.76
C GLU A 73 -4.19 -3.51 -18.42
N SER A 74 -3.83 -3.59 -17.14
CA SER A 74 -2.49 -3.22 -16.65
C SER A 74 -1.44 -4.34 -16.72
N ASP A 75 -1.63 -5.33 -17.60
CA ASP A 75 -0.71 -6.46 -17.82
C ASP A 75 -0.18 -7.11 -16.52
N SER A 76 -1.09 -7.38 -15.58
CA SER A 76 -0.77 -7.97 -14.26
C SER A 76 0.14 -7.13 -13.35
N HIS A 77 0.30 -5.82 -13.60
CA HIS A 77 1.12 -4.90 -12.80
C HIS A 77 0.82 -4.99 -11.29
N PHE A 78 -0.45 -4.93 -10.89
CA PHE A 78 -0.82 -4.95 -9.48
C PHE A 78 -0.59 -6.34 -8.87
N SER A 79 -0.92 -7.40 -9.61
CA SER A 79 -0.70 -8.79 -9.18
C SER A 79 0.78 -9.09 -8.95
N GLN A 80 1.65 -8.70 -9.89
CA GLN A 80 3.09 -8.91 -9.78
C GLN A 80 3.70 -8.12 -8.61
N ARG A 81 3.18 -6.91 -8.35
CA ARG A 81 3.70 -6.05 -7.28
C ARG A 81 3.24 -6.48 -5.88
N TYR A 82 1.98 -6.87 -5.73
CA TYR A 82 1.34 -7.03 -4.41
C TYR A 82 0.95 -8.44 -4.02
N LEU A 83 0.95 -9.41 -4.94
CA LEU A 83 0.64 -10.81 -4.64
C LEU A 83 1.90 -11.67 -4.52
N GLY A 84 1.70 -12.96 -4.26
CA GLY A 84 2.79 -13.93 -4.13
C GLY A 84 3.56 -13.82 -2.81
N ARG A 85 4.89 -13.99 -2.89
CA ARG A 85 5.76 -14.09 -1.70
C ARG A 85 5.70 -12.84 -0.81
N ASN A 86 5.58 -11.66 -1.41
CA ASN A 86 5.51 -10.39 -0.68
C ASN A 86 4.23 -10.30 0.17
N TYR A 87 3.09 -10.78 -0.35
CA TYR A 87 1.82 -10.80 0.38
C TYR A 87 1.88 -11.66 1.65
N GLY A 88 2.44 -12.88 1.57
CA GLY A 88 2.62 -13.76 2.73
C GLY A 88 3.59 -13.18 3.77
N LEU A 89 4.65 -12.52 3.32
CA LEU A 89 5.61 -11.85 4.19
C LEU A 89 4.98 -10.66 4.93
N LEU A 90 4.25 -9.80 4.22
CA LEU A 90 3.54 -8.66 4.79
C LEU A 90 2.44 -9.08 5.76
N SER A 91 1.74 -10.19 5.46
CA SER A 91 0.80 -10.83 6.37
C SER A 91 1.50 -11.26 7.67
N SER A 92 2.68 -11.86 7.55
CA SER A 92 3.47 -12.29 8.70
C SER A 92 3.96 -11.13 9.55
N PHE A 93 4.31 -10.01 8.93
CA PHE A 93 4.67 -8.80 9.66
C PHE A 93 3.48 -8.17 10.40
N THR A 94 2.29 -8.24 9.83
CA THR A 94 1.06 -7.64 10.40
C THR A 94 0.48 -8.46 11.55
N HIS A 95 0.46 -9.79 11.42
CA HIS A 95 -0.17 -10.68 12.40
C HIS A 95 0.79 -11.24 13.46
N GLY A 96 2.05 -10.79 13.48
CA GLY A 96 3.04 -11.24 14.47
C GLY A 96 3.44 -12.72 14.30
N LEU A 97 3.31 -13.27 13.09
CA LEU A 97 3.59 -14.68 12.81
C LEU A 97 5.09 -15.01 12.96
N SER A 98 5.42 -16.31 12.95
CA SER A 98 6.76 -16.88 13.16
C SER A 98 7.90 -16.17 12.41
N GLN A 99 7.67 -15.64 11.21
CA GLN A 99 8.68 -14.90 10.43
C GLN A 99 9.11 -13.58 11.09
N GLN A 100 8.25 -12.91 11.87
CA GLN A 100 8.65 -11.75 12.68
C GLN A 100 9.67 -12.16 13.75
N THR A 101 9.40 -13.27 14.44
CA THR A 101 10.25 -13.79 15.51
C THR A 101 11.57 -14.29 14.94
N GLU A 102 11.54 -15.08 13.87
CA GLU A 102 12.72 -15.59 13.18
C GLU A 102 13.64 -14.44 12.71
N ARG A 103 13.09 -13.44 12.02
CA ARG A 103 13.87 -12.31 11.48
C ARG A 103 14.43 -11.37 12.54
N ARG A 104 13.91 -11.44 13.77
CA ARG A 104 14.43 -10.67 14.90
C ARG A 104 15.52 -11.45 15.63
N PHE A 105 15.45 -12.78 15.64
CA PHE A 105 16.31 -13.60 16.46
C PHE A 105 17.68 -13.80 15.82
N SER A 106 18.72 -13.26 16.46
CA SER A 106 20.12 -13.42 16.05
C SER A 106 20.88 -14.51 16.83
N GLY A 107 20.16 -15.40 17.52
CA GLY A 107 20.74 -16.36 18.48
C GLY A 107 21.10 -15.75 19.84
N LYS A 108 21.35 -14.43 19.91
CA LYS A 108 21.71 -13.71 21.15
C LYS A 108 20.80 -12.53 21.48
N THR A 109 20.13 -11.95 20.50
CA THR A 109 19.24 -10.78 20.67
C THR A 109 18.02 -10.89 19.78
N MET A 110 16.93 -10.19 20.13
CA MET A 110 15.78 -9.96 19.26
C MET A 110 15.83 -8.53 18.71
N SER A 111 16.29 -8.34 17.47
CA SER A 111 16.22 -7.02 16.80
C SER A 111 16.01 -7.19 15.29
N LEU A 112 15.03 -6.47 14.74
CA LEU A 112 14.86 -6.36 13.29
C LEU A 112 15.56 -5.10 12.80
N LYS A 113 16.61 -5.27 12.00
CA LYS A 113 17.34 -4.15 11.39
C LYS A 113 17.18 -4.20 9.88
N LEU A 114 16.61 -3.13 9.32
CA LEU A 114 16.60 -2.93 7.88
C LEU A 114 17.92 -2.28 7.44
N SER A 115 18.44 -2.73 6.31
CA SER A 115 19.55 -2.05 5.65
C SER A 115 19.10 -0.70 5.09
N LYS A 116 20.05 0.19 4.77
CA LYS A 116 19.73 1.48 4.12
C LYS A 116 18.99 1.30 2.80
N ILE A 117 19.36 0.27 2.03
CA ILE A 117 18.72 -0.07 0.76
C ILE A 117 17.27 -0.47 1.01
N GLN A 118 17.01 -1.39 1.94
CA GLN A 118 15.65 -1.81 2.27
C GLN A 118 14.79 -0.66 2.78
N MET A 119 15.35 0.21 3.62
CA MET A 119 14.66 1.42 4.09
C MET A 119 14.28 2.31 2.90
N SER A 120 15.22 2.54 1.97
CA SER A 120 14.97 3.33 0.76
C SER A 120 13.87 2.71 -0.11
N GLU A 121 13.90 1.40 -0.34
CA GLU A 121 12.88 0.69 -1.14
C GLU A 121 11.49 0.81 -0.52
N ILE A 122 11.38 0.65 0.81
CA ILE A 122 10.10 0.81 1.52
C ILE A 122 9.59 2.25 1.40
N ILE A 123 10.46 3.25 1.57
CA ILE A 123 10.08 4.66 1.44
C ILE A 123 9.58 4.94 0.02
N LYS A 124 10.30 4.47 -1.01
CA LYS A 124 9.88 4.59 -2.40
C LYS A 124 8.52 3.95 -2.65
N GLU A 125 8.27 2.75 -2.11
CA GLU A 125 6.97 2.07 -2.23
C GLU A 125 5.82 2.87 -1.60
N VAL A 126 6.00 3.37 -0.38
CA VAL A 126 4.92 4.10 0.30
C VAL A 126 4.70 5.50 -0.29
N CYS A 127 5.74 6.10 -0.88
CA CYS A 127 5.62 7.31 -1.70
C CYS A 127 4.82 7.03 -2.98
N TYR A 128 5.11 5.93 -3.69
CA TYR A 128 4.33 5.50 -4.85
C TYR A 128 2.84 5.30 -4.50
N LEU A 129 2.55 4.58 -3.42
CA LEU A 129 1.19 4.36 -2.94
C LEU A 129 0.48 5.67 -2.58
N SER A 130 1.18 6.59 -1.92
CA SER A 130 0.65 7.91 -1.59
C SER A 130 0.35 8.71 -2.86
N TYR A 131 1.28 8.74 -3.80
CA TYR A 131 1.09 9.41 -5.10
C TYR A 131 -0.13 8.86 -5.83
N LEU A 132 -0.23 7.54 -5.98
CA LEU A 132 -1.34 6.86 -6.65
C LEU A 132 -2.68 7.17 -6.00
N ALA A 133 -2.74 7.21 -4.67
CA ALA A 133 -3.95 7.60 -3.94
C ALA A 133 -4.34 9.06 -4.22
N ASN A 134 -3.40 10.01 -4.12
CA ASN A 134 -3.71 11.43 -4.29
C ASN A 134 -4.10 11.78 -5.73
N ILE A 135 -3.43 11.19 -6.73
CA ILE A 135 -3.78 11.47 -8.13
C ILE A 135 -5.17 10.92 -8.47
N THR A 136 -5.52 9.75 -7.93
CA THR A 136 -6.86 9.17 -8.08
C THR A 136 -7.91 10.08 -7.43
N ILE A 137 -7.67 10.54 -6.20
CA ILE A 137 -8.58 11.47 -5.50
C ILE A 137 -8.74 12.77 -6.30
N ALA A 138 -7.64 13.35 -6.79
CA ALA A 138 -7.68 14.57 -7.58
C ALA A 138 -8.47 14.39 -8.89
N PHE A 139 -8.29 13.25 -9.56
CA PHE A 139 -9.03 12.88 -10.76
C PHE A 139 -10.53 12.75 -10.48
N VAL A 140 -10.91 11.99 -9.45
CA VAL A 140 -12.30 11.82 -9.01
C VAL A 140 -12.95 13.15 -8.65
N ALA A 141 -12.20 14.06 -8.05
CA ALA A 141 -12.66 15.39 -7.67
C ALA A 141 -12.72 16.39 -8.84
N ASN A 142 -12.38 15.97 -10.07
CA ASN A 142 -12.25 16.84 -11.24
C ASN A 142 -11.31 18.04 -11.00
N ASN A 143 -10.24 17.83 -10.23
CA ASN A 143 -9.24 18.86 -9.94
C ASN A 143 -8.02 18.68 -10.86
N GLU A 144 -8.12 19.21 -12.08
CA GLU A 144 -7.10 19.11 -13.12
C GLU A 144 -5.76 19.71 -12.70
N ASP A 145 -5.78 20.84 -11.96
CA ASP A 145 -4.57 21.47 -11.44
C ASP A 145 -3.84 20.56 -10.46
N ALA A 146 -4.56 19.90 -9.55
CA ALA A 146 -3.98 18.93 -8.63
C ALA A 146 -3.39 17.73 -9.38
N VAL A 147 -4.09 17.18 -10.38
CA VAL A 147 -3.57 16.09 -11.23
C VAL A 147 -2.28 16.49 -11.93
N LYS A 148 -2.25 17.68 -12.53
CA LYS A 148 -1.07 18.22 -13.23
C LYS A 148 0.11 18.40 -12.27
N ASN A 149 -0.12 19.02 -11.11
CA ASN A 149 0.92 19.27 -10.11
C ASN A 149 1.49 17.96 -9.55
N LEU A 150 0.63 16.98 -9.24
CA LEU A 150 1.05 15.68 -8.74
C LEU A 150 1.86 14.92 -9.80
N THR A 151 1.41 14.89 -11.06
CA THR A 151 2.13 14.24 -12.16
C THR A 151 3.52 14.86 -12.37
N GLN A 152 3.63 16.19 -12.30
CA GLN A 152 4.91 16.88 -12.38
C GLN A 152 5.84 16.54 -11.21
N LEU A 153 5.32 16.48 -9.98
CA LEU A 153 6.10 16.07 -8.81
C LEU A 153 6.64 14.65 -8.97
N TRP A 154 5.82 13.72 -9.44
CA TRP A 154 6.25 12.34 -9.68
C TRP A 154 7.36 12.26 -10.74
N SER A 155 7.23 12.98 -11.86
CA SER A 155 8.24 12.99 -12.93
C SER A 155 9.61 13.54 -12.51
N LYS A 156 9.65 14.36 -11.45
CA LYS A 156 10.88 14.95 -10.89
C LYS A 156 11.45 14.15 -9.73
N SER A 157 10.72 13.15 -9.24
CA SER A 157 11.15 12.32 -8.13
C SER A 157 12.09 11.25 -8.67
N ASP A 158 13.35 11.21 -8.20
CA ASP A 158 14.31 10.10 -8.44
C ASP A 158 13.89 8.80 -7.68
N ILE A 159 12.59 8.50 -7.71
CA ILE A 159 11.95 7.36 -7.05
C ILE A 159 11.85 6.21 -8.04
#